data_AF-A0A6A7A6I2-F1
#
_entry.id   AF-A0A6A7A6I2-F1
#
_cell.length_a   1.000
_cell.length_b   1.000
_cell.length_c   1.000
_cell.angle_alpha   90.00
_cell.angle_beta   90.00
_cell.angle_gamma   90.00
#
_symmetry.space_group_name_H-M   'P 1'
#
loop_
_entity.id
_entity.type
_entity.pdbx_description
1 polymer ?
#
loop_
_entity_poly.entity_id
_entity_poly.type
_entity_poly.pdbx_seq_one_letter_code
_entity_poly.pdbx_strand_id
1 'polypeptide(L)' 'SIECEYFEHVAQYQIAVCKRCRHGVILSQIQGHLQRVHRVKLQQAEEIAERVGS' A
#
# COMPACT_ATOMS: atom_id res chain seq x y z
N SER A 1 -24.42 -4.33 -18.35
CA SER A 1 -24.27 -2.87 -18.18
C SER A 1 -22.99 -2.42 -18.85
N ILE A 2 -23.01 -1.26 -19.53
CA ILE A 2 -21.88 -0.70 -20.31
C ILE A 2 -20.63 -0.48 -19.42
N GLU A 3 -20.79 -0.37 -18.10
CA GLU A 3 -19.69 -0.27 -17.13
C GLU A 3 -18.71 -1.47 -17.16
N CYS A 4 -19.19 -2.70 -17.40
CA CYS A 4 -18.32 -3.90 -17.46
C CYS A 4 -17.50 -4.01 -18.76
N GLU A 5 -17.76 -3.17 -19.77
CA GLU A 5 -17.02 -3.20 -21.03
C GLU A 5 -15.73 -2.36 -20.99
N TYR A 6 -15.53 -1.53 -19.95
CA TYR A 6 -14.38 -0.64 -19.84
C TYR A 6 -13.60 -0.77 -18.53
N PHE A 7 -14.25 -1.10 -17.40
CA PHE A 7 -13.57 -1.22 -16.11
C PHE A 7 -14.18 -2.36 -15.28
N GLU A 8 -13.31 -3.23 -14.77
CA GLU A 8 -13.67 -4.25 -13.78
C GLU A 8 -13.61 -3.62 -12.37
N HIS A 9 -14.56 -3.97 -11.50
CA HIS A 9 -14.58 -3.53 -10.11
C HIS A 9 -13.37 -4.10 -9.35
N VAL A 10 -12.34 -3.30 -9.13
CA VAL A 10 -11.13 -3.75 -8.41
C VAL A 10 -11.12 -3.26 -6.96
N ALA A 11 -11.99 -3.84 -6.13
CA ALA A 11 -11.81 -3.89 -4.68
C ALA A 11 -10.48 -4.57 -4.25
N GLN A 12 -9.75 -5.13 -5.24
CA GLN A 12 -8.51 -5.88 -5.14
C GLN A 12 -7.24 -5.03 -5.02
N TYR A 13 -7.27 -3.74 -5.41
CA TYR A 13 -6.07 -2.91 -5.35
C TYR A 13 -5.88 -2.37 -3.94
N GLN A 14 -5.50 -3.27 -3.04
CA GLN A 14 -4.94 -3.01 -1.73
C GLN A 14 -3.71 -2.09 -1.88
N ILE A 15 -3.90 -0.79 -2.09
CA ILE A 15 -2.84 0.19 -2.33
C ILE A 15 -2.98 1.34 -1.33
N ALA A 16 -1.89 1.67 -0.65
CA ALA A 16 -1.73 2.87 0.17
C ALA A 16 -0.81 3.89 -0.52
N VAL A 17 -1.07 5.17 -0.33
CA VAL A 17 -0.17 6.23 -0.81
C VAL A 17 0.74 6.69 0.32
N CYS A 18 2.06 6.57 0.12
CA CYS A 18 3.03 7.07 1.08
C CYS A 18 3.03 8.60 1.06
N LYS A 19 2.55 9.25 2.13
CA LYS A 19 2.46 10.71 2.23
C LYS A 19 3.83 11.42 2.15
N ARG A 20 4.92 10.72 2.46
CA ARG A 20 6.29 11.29 2.43
C ARG A 20 6.85 11.42 1.02
N CYS A 21 6.65 10.41 0.18
CA CYS A 21 7.25 10.36 -1.16
C CYS A 21 6.23 10.32 -2.30
N ARG A 22 4.93 10.32 -1.97
CA ARG A 22 3.78 10.30 -2.90
C ARG A 22 3.73 9.06 -3.81
N HIS A 23 4.43 7.99 -3.46
CA HIS A 23 4.35 6.72 -4.17
C HIS A 23 3.14 5.89 -3.72
N GLY A 24 2.43 5.29 -4.67
CA GLY A 24 1.47 4.22 -4.40
C GLY A 24 2.18 2.92 -4.08
N VAL A 25 1.77 2.25 -3.02
CA VAL A 25 2.41 1.06 -2.46
C VAL A 25 1.34 0.03 -2.16
N ILE A 26 1.49 -1.19 -2.65
CA ILE A 26 0.56 -2.28 -2.31
C ILE A 26 0.65 -2.56 -0.79
N LEU A 27 -0.47 -2.84 -0.11
CA LEU A 27 -0.52 -2.99 1.36
C LEU A 27 0.50 -4.01 1.87
N SER A 28 0.62 -5.17 1.21
CA SER A 28 1.62 -6.21 1.53
C SER A 28 3.08 -5.78 1.35
N GLN A 29 3.33 -4.65 0.68
CA GLN A 29 4.66 -4.10 0.42
C GLN A 29 4.99 -2.87 1.28
N ILE A 30 4.08 -2.41 2.14
CA ILE A 30 4.29 -1.22 2.98
C ILE A 30 5.54 -1.38 3.85
N GLN A 31 5.71 -2.52 4.53
CA GLN A 31 6.88 -2.79 5.36
C GLN A 31 8.18 -2.68 4.55
N GLY A 32 8.24 -3.35 3.39
CA GLY A 32 9.41 -3.31 2.51
C GLY A 32 9.70 -1.90 1.97
N HIS A 33 8.65 -1.14 1.62
CA HIS A 33 8.78 0.24 1.19
C HIS A 33 9.38 1.12 2.30
N LEU A 34 8.87 1.01 3.53
CA LEU A 34 9.36 1.76 4.68
C LEU A 34 10.83 1.44 5.01
N GLN A 35 11.21 0.17 4.93
CA GLN A 35 12.60 -0.24 5.20
C GLN A 35 13.56 0.21 4.09
N ARG A 36 13.21 0.02 2.81
CA ARG A 36 14.14 0.28 1.69
C ARG A 36 14.22 1.76 1.32
N VAL A 37 13.07 2.44 1.26
CA VAL A 37 13.00 3.84 0.80
C VAL A 37 13.23 4.80 1.96
N HIS A 38 12.70 4.49 3.14
CA HIS A 38 12.72 5.39 4.29
C HIS A 38 13.63 4.92 5.44
N ARG A 39 14.32 3.77 5.30
CA ARG A 39 15.23 3.20 6.31
C ARG A 39 14.60 3.07 7.71
N VAL A 40 13.29 2.83 7.77
CA VAL A 40 12.56 2.59 9.02
C VAL A 40 12.98 1.24 9.59
N LYS A 41 13.12 1.14 10.91
CA LYS A 41 13.45 -0.13 11.58
C LYS A 41 12.34 -1.16 11.40
N LEU A 42 12.69 -2.45 11.38
CA LEU A 42 11.77 -3.56 11.13
C LEU A 42 10.48 -3.48 11.98
N GLN A 43 10.63 -3.44 13.30
CA GLN A 43 9.49 -3.40 14.24
C GLN A 43 8.53 -2.24 13.96
N GLN A 44 9.07 -1.04 13.72
CA GLN A 44 8.25 0.13 13.41
C GLN A 44 7.57 0.03 12.03
N ALA A 45 8.23 -0.60 11.06
CA ALA A 45 7.65 -0.81 9.73
C ALA A 45 6.51 -1.85 9.78
N GLU A 46 6.63 -2.89 10.61
CA GLU A 46 5.60 -3.91 10.84
C GLU A 46 4.36 -3.31 11.51
N GLU A 47 4.52 -2.55 12.59
CA GLU A 47 3.42 -1.86 13.28
C GLU A 47 2.66 -0.91 12.34
N ILE A 48 3.37 -0.20 11.46
CA ILE A 48 2.75 0.69 10.48
C ILE A 48 2.00 -0.10 9.41
N ALA A 49 2.57 -1.21 8.92
CA ALA A 49 1.94 -2.04 7.89
C ALA A 49 0.64 -2.68 8.40
N GLU A 50 0.64 -3.21 9.63
CA GLU A 50 -0.56 -3.82 10.25
C GLU A 50 -1.70 -2.80 10.41
N ARG A 51 -1.37 -1.58 10.87
CA ARG A 51 -2.35 -0.50 11.04
C ARG A 51 -2.93 0.04 9.73
N VAL A 52 -2.19 -0.05 8.63
CA VAL A 52 -2.67 0.40 7.30
C VAL A 52 -3.42 -0.71 6.57
N GLY A 53 -3.15 -1.98 6.92
CA GLY A 53 -3.81 -3.15 6.37
C GLY A 53 -5.11 -3.58 7.06
N SER A 54 -5.42 -3.02 8.25
CA SER A 54 -6.67 -3.23 9.00
C SER A 54 -7.76 -2.27 8.56
#